data_AF-A0A9P1DTK2-F1
#
_entry.id   AF-A0A9P1DTK2-F1
#
_cell.length_a   1.000
_cell.length_b   1.000
_cell.length_c   1.000
_cell.angle_alpha   90.00
_cell.angle_beta   90.00
_cell.angle_gamma   90.00
#
_symmetry.space_group_name_H-M   'P 1'
#
loop_
_entity.id
_entity.type
_entity.pdbx_description
1 polymer ?
#
loop_
_entity_poly.entity_id
_entity_poly.type
_entity_poly.pdbx_seq_one_letter_code
_entity_poly.pdbx_strand_id
1 'polypeptide(L)'
;MARQQKAVYVRPIKDLSVVAGRVSEQVCGRLVHHFNETFKKGSSKTVAVIVDGESLRSVLVLEAWSAADQAHMNQSLLPHAGKVVSVTNFKLQSKGRSLVYFDRDLKVAFDKLTKVALGAGDYPTALPLLPNVKDATLCNGSCMVSMEVVLLEDAATSEAKIQGGGTKRVCNAKVASGDCSLNAAFWHPLSEDMATASKNGVYRLDWMMLIPEGPGKFKLTSGSGSLVQQQVGDVAEATRGKLAVAEDIKSLSTPYGRSREEKLKQMFSGGSLTTLHHIMHLDPSTGIYQGKSMMIPAVFVKDIRGMNSDNSDSLWYLGCTTCKRQLQENNSVLTCEVHGPNAGKKVYGAQLLFADPTRTLEVAVWEDALKALALSMAPANFNMDEPEQTQNLLAGVMMQKLCLRVEFGVNKAGTGTYYDVFDISPQVTEDGVAGAFKALASDVFFGTPGIVPACCQSVRMNEHDQLQVHVADKVHTVDSVHLFCQVLQKPQVKVMQDMDGIEIEMPCACSICGAHIKLVAAGVPTSVQEFMMVQQKKWVNVLCQRRWPDGGFLVAQFKEETNDTKLEMLKKLFKFECQQVLE
;
A
#
# COMPACT_ATOMS: atom_id res chain seq x y z
N MET A 1 15.14 21.09 -42.47
CA MET A 1 14.03 21.05 -41.49
C MET A 1 14.61 20.66 -40.14
N ALA A 2 14.26 21.36 -39.06
CA ALA A 2 14.52 20.84 -37.72
C ALA A 2 13.63 19.60 -37.50
N ARG A 3 14.13 18.56 -36.80
CA ARG A 3 13.24 17.55 -36.23
C ARG A 3 12.38 18.26 -35.19
N GLN A 4 11.05 18.26 -35.35
CA GLN A 4 10.17 18.55 -34.22
C GLN A 4 10.47 17.51 -33.15
N GLN A 5 10.97 17.99 -32.00
CA GLN A 5 11.17 17.16 -30.84
C GLN A 5 9.79 16.81 -30.30
N LYS A 6 9.44 15.52 -30.32
CA LYS A 6 8.17 15.05 -29.77
C LYS A 6 8.04 15.46 -28.30
N ALA A 7 6.82 15.67 -27.85
CA ALA A 7 6.52 15.83 -26.44
C ALA A 7 6.89 14.55 -25.66
N VAL A 8 7.32 14.73 -24.41
CA VAL A 8 7.65 13.61 -23.53
C VAL A 8 6.36 12.95 -23.03
N TYR A 9 6.34 11.62 -22.99
CA TYR A 9 5.21 10.86 -22.47
C TYR A 9 5.00 11.10 -20.97
N VAL A 10 3.88 11.73 -20.65
CA VAL A 10 3.40 11.93 -19.27
C VAL A 10 2.47 10.80 -18.87
N ARG A 11 2.86 10.03 -17.85
CA ARG A 11 2.04 8.98 -17.24
C ARG A 11 1.19 9.58 -16.11
N PRO A 12 -0.15 9.43 -16.12
CA PRO A 12 -1.01 9.92 -15.04
C PRO A 12 -0.69 9.25 -13.70
N ILE A 13 -0.82 10.01 -12.61
CA ILE A 13 -0.56 9.56 -11.24
C ILE A 13 -1.41 8.33 -10.90
N LYS A 14 -2.70 8.35 -11.27
CA LYS A 14 -3.63 7.24 -11.04
C LYS A 14 -3.30 5.96 -11.81
N ASP A 15 -2.46 6.04 -12.84
CA ASP A 15 -1.96 4.91 -13.63
C ASP A 15 -0.54 4.46 -13.21
N LEU A 16 0.00 5.01 -12.11
CA LEU A 16 1.25 4.55 -11.50
C LEU A 16 1.03 3.28 -10.65
N SER A 17 1.91 2.31 -10.83
CA SER A 17 2.02 1.06 -10.08
C SER A 17 3.42 0.93 -9.47
N VAL A 18 3.60 0.12 -8.41
CA VAL A 18 4.93 -0.21 -7.90
C VAL A 18 5.67 -1.08 -8.92
N VAL A 19 6.89 -0.65 -9.29
CA VAL A 19 7.78 -1.31 -10.25
C VAL A 19 9.16 -1.55 -9.60
N ALA A 20 9.85 -2.60 -10.02
CA ALA A 20 11.23 -2.82 -9.58
C ALA A 20 12.15 -1.74 -10.18
N GLY A 21 12.86 -1.00 -9.32
CA GLY A 21 13.79 0.04 -9.73
C GLY A 21 13.21 1.46 -9.84
N ARG A 22 13.30 2.09 -11.01
CA ARG A 22 13.07 3.53 -11.21
C ARG A 22 12.14 3.80 -12.39
N VAL A 23 11.18 4.70 -12.19
CA VAL A 23 10.22 5.10 -13.24
C VAL A 23 10.95 5.94 -14.30
N SER A 24 10.86 5.48 -15.55
CA SER A 24 11.44 6.14 -16.72
C SER A 24 10.56 7.26 -17.28
N GLU A 25 9.24 7.12 -17.12
CA GLU A 25 8.21 8.03 -17.59
C GLU A 25 8.21 9.36 -16.82
N GLN A 26 7.68 10.41 -17.45
CA GLN A 26 7.43 11.67 -16.79
C GLN A 26 6.10 11.62 -16.04
N VAL A 27 6.04 12.22 -14.86
CA VAL A 27 4.78 12.58 -14.19
C VAL A 27 4.71 14.11 -14.16
N CYS A 28 3.54 14.69 -14.43
CA CYS A 28 3.32 16.13 -14.42
C CYS A 28 2.09 16.47 -13.57
N GLY A 29 2.13 17.57 -12.83
CA GLY A 29 1.04 18.02 -11.98
C GLY A 29 1.44 19.25 -11.17
N ARG A 30 0.53 19.78 -10.35
CA ARG A 30 0.82 20.95 -9.51
C ARG A 30 1.40 20.52 -8.16
N LEU A 31 2.46 21.17 -7.71
CA LEU A 31 2.95 21.06 -6.33
C LEU A 31 2.02 21.87 -5.40
N VAL A 32 1.00 21.21 -4.84
CA VAL A 32 -0.04 21.88 -4.03
C VAL A 32 0.35 22.00 -2.55
N HIS A 33 1.24 21.15 -2.04
CA HIS A 33 1.55 21.10 -0.61
C HIS A 33 2.98 20.61 -0.32
N HIS A 34 3.59 21.10 0.76
CA HIS A 34 4.87 20.60 1.28
C HIS A 34 5.08 20.94 2.76
N PHE A 35 5.85 20.11 3.47
CA PHE A 35 6.17 20.29 4.89
C PHE A 35 7.39 19.45 5.31
N ASN A 36 7.91 19.70 6.51
CA ASN A 36 8.88 18.80 7.15
C ASN A 36 8.19 18.04 8.30
N GLU A 37 8.46 16.74 8.43
CA GLU A 37 8.02 15.90 9.54
C GLU A 37 9.24 15.50 10.38
N THR A 38 9.15 15.67 11.71
CA THR A 38 10.23 15.36 12.65
C THR A 38 9.77 14.28 13.63
N PHE A 39 10.53 13.19 13.73
CA PHE A 39 10.19 12.01 14.50
C PHE A 39 10.84 12.03 15.90
N LYS A 40 10.31 11.21 16.81
CA LYS A 40 10.72 11.16 18.23
C LYS A 40 12.20 10.82 18.48
N LYS A 41 12.93 10.31 17.48
CA LYS A 41 14.38 10.04 17.54
C LYS A 41 15.26 11.13 16.91
N GLY A 42 14.70 12.32 16.60
CA GLY A 42 15.43 13.43 15.98
C GLY A 42 15.63 13.30 14.46
N SER A 43 15.40 12.12 13.89
CA SER A 43 15.28 11.95 12.44
C SER A 43 14.10 12.76 11.89
N SER A 44 14.19 13.17 10.63
CA SER A 44 13.19 13.96 9.93
C SER A 44 13.11 13.56 8.46
N LYS A 45 12.08 14.04 7.76
CA LYS A 45 11.95 13.96 6.31
C LYS A 45 11.29 15.24 5.78
N THR A 46 11.59 15.59 4.53
CA THR A 46 10.82 16.59 3.77
C THR A 46 9.77 15.86 2.94
N VAL A 47 8.54 16.38 2.93
CA VAL A 47 7.41 15.85 2.15
C VAL A 47 6.94 16.91 1.16
N ALA A 48 6.65 16.48 -0.06
CA ALA A 48 6.00 17.26 -1.11
C ALA A 48 4.82 16.47 -1.69
N VAL A 49 3.78 17.16 -2.16
CA VAL A 49 2.56 16.54 -2.69
C VAL A 49 2.19 17.16 -4.04
N ILE A 50 2.09 16.31 -5.06
CA ILE A 50 1.75 16.68 -6.44
C ILE A 50 0.35 16.14 -6.77
N VAL A 51 -0.44 16.94 -7.50
CA VAL A 51 -1.79 16.58 -7.96
C VAL A 51 -1.90 16.75 -9.49
N ASP A 52 -2.42 15.73 -10.19
CA ASP A 52 -2.64 15.76 -11.65
C ASP A 52 -4.13 15.78 -12.07
N GLY A 53 -5.06 15.75 -11.12
CA GLY A 53 -6.49 15.69 -11.39
C GLY A 53 -7.33 15.61 -10.11
N GLU A 54 -8.66 15.64 -10.27
CA GLU A 54 -9.61 15.76 -9.14
C GLU A 54 -9.96 14.43 -8.46
N SER A 55 -9.49 13.30 -8.97
CA SER A 55 -9.67 11.99 -8.31
C SER A 55 -8.82 11.90 -7.04
N LEU A 56 -9.34 11.23 -6.01
CA LEU A 56 -8.56 10.88 -4.81
C LEU A 56 -7.29 10.07 -5.15
N ARG A 57 -7.26 9.33 -6.27
CA ARG A 57 -6.08 8.60 -6.77
C ARG A 57 -5.13 9.44 -7.64
N SER A 58 -5.46 10.69 -7.94
CA SER A 58 -4.63 11.67 -8.66
C SER A 58 -3.62 12.42 -7.77
N VAL A 59 -3.39 11.96 -6.54
CA VAL A 59 -2.42 12.54 -5.59
C VAL A 59 -1.17 11.65 -5.48
N LEU A 60 0.00 12.27 -5.59
CA LEU A 60 1.32 11.64 -5.44
C LEU A 60 2.10 12.28 -4.30
N VAL A 61 2.54 11.46 -3.34
CA VAL A 61 3.32 11.88 -2.17
C VAL A 61 4.78 11.55 -2.41
N LEU A 62 5.65 12.54 -2.21
CA LEU A 62 7.11 12.43 -2.38
C LEU A 62 7.79 12.66 -1.03
N GLU A 63 8.64 11.74 -0.60
CA GLU A 63 9.38 11.82 0.67
C GLU A 63 10.89 11.81 0.43
N ALA A 64 11.60 12.82 0.93
CA ALA A 64 13.04 12.85 1.02
C ALA A 64 13.48 12.59 2.47
N TRP A 65 14.18 11.47 2.72
CA TRP A 65 14.54 11.04 4.07
C TRP A 65 15.95 11.44 4.50
N SER A 66 17.00 11.16 3.71
CA SER A 66 18.36 11.57 4.10
C SER A 66 18.53 13.09 4.03
N ALA A 67 19.38 13.68 4.87
CA ALA A 67 19.61 15.13 4.87
C ALA A 67 20.08 15.67 3.50
N ALA A 68 20.78 14.85 2.71
CA ALA A 68 21.24 15.24 1.38
C ALA A 68 20.15 15.13 0.31
N ASP A 69 19.17 14.25 0.49
CA ASP A 69 17.98 14.18 -0.38
C ASP A 69 16.96 15.26 0.00
N GLN A 70 16.83 15.58 1.29
CA GLN A 70 16.09 16.74 1.78
C GLN A 70 16.67 18.03 1.18
N ALA A 71 17.99 18.23 1.22
CA ALA A 71 18.66 19.36 0.58
C ALA A 71 18.33 19.45 -0.92
N HIS A 72 18.38 18.32 -1.64
CA HIS A 72 18.00 18.26 -3.05
C HIS A 72 16.53 18.62 -3.30
N MET A 73 15.58 18.16 -2.46
CA MET A 73 14.16 18.52 -2.58
C MET A 73 13.94 20.02 -2.32
N ASN A 74 14.58 20.56 -1.28
CA ASN A 74 14.53 21.99 -0.94
C ASN A 74 15.14 22.88 -2.04
N GLN A 75 16.11 22.37 -2.82
CA GLN A 75 16.72 23.11 -3.92
C GLN A 75 15.98 22.97 -5.26
N SER A 76 15.44 21.78 -5.58
CA SER A 76 14.94 21.44 -6.92
C SER A 76 13.41 21.37 -7.05
N LEU A 77 12.67 21.16 -5.95
CA LEU A 77 11.22 20.96 -5.97
C LEU A 77 10.47 22.09 -5.24
N LEU A 78 10.83 22.38 -3.99
CA LEU A 78 10.07 23.32 -3.17
C LEU A 78 10.05 24.79 -3.68
N PRO A 79 11.07 25.31 -4.40
CA PRO A 79 11.01 26.63 -5.06
C PRO A 79 9.96 26.72 -6.19
N HIS A 80 9.20 25.66 -6.43
CA HIS A 80 8.11 25.57 -7.39
C HIS A 80 6.74 25.31 -6.73
N ALA A 81 6.58 25.56 -5.43
CA ALA A 81 5.30 25.53 -4.74
C ALA A 81 4.21 26.35 -5.47
N GLY A 82 3.00 25.78 -5.58
CA GLY A 82 1.87 26.33 -6.34
C GLY A 82 1.99 26.21 -7.88
N LYS A 83 3.18 25.90 -8.41
CA LYS A 83 3.43 25.79 -9.85
C LYS A 83 3.25 24.36 -10.35
N VAL A 84 3.08 24.23 -11.66
CA VAL A 84 3.13 22.94 -12.35
C VAL A 84 4.60 22.49 -12.43
N VAL A 85 4.84 21.28 -11.96
CA VAL A 85 6.14 20.61 -11.96
C VAL A 85 6.03 19.29 -12.70
N SER A 86 7.13 18.87 -13.28
CA SER A 86 7.28 17.55 -13.85
C SER A 86 8.45 16.83 -13.18
N VAL A 87 8.27 15.54 -12.92
CA VAL A 87 9.21 14.68 -12.22
C VAL A 87 9.55 13.50 -13.13
N THR A 88 10.84 13.20 -13.28
CA THR A 88 11.37 12.08 -14.07
C THR A 88 12.47 11.36 -13.30
N ASN A 89 12.71 10.08 -13.63
CA ASN A 89 13.75 9.27 -13.01
C ASN A 89 13.61 9.27 -11.48
N PHE A 90 12.58 8.61 -10.95
CA PHE A 90 12.29 8.55 -9.51
C PHE A 90 12.02 7.11 -9.04
N LYS A 91 12.25 6.81 -7.76
CA LYS A 91 11.91 5.50 -7.16
C LYS A 91 10.44 5.52 -6.70
N LEU A 92 9.65 4.55 -7.14
CA LEU A 92 8.38 4.22 -6.47
C LEU A 92 8.63 3.17 -5.39
N GLN A 93 7.95 3.29 -4.26
CA GLN A 93 7.94 2.33 -3.16
C GLN A 93 6.50 2.15 -2.66
N SER A 94 6.23 1.08 -1.90
CA SER A 94 4.98 1.05 -1.14
C SER A 94 4.97 2.15 -0.06
N LYS A 95 3.79 2.50 0.45
CA LYS A 95 3.65 3.43 1.57
C LYS A 95 4.42 2.95 2.81
N GLY A 96 4.42 1.65 3.07
CA GLY A 96 4.89 1.07 4.32
C GLY A 96 4.29 1.77 5.54
N ARG A 97 5.15 2.37 6.36
CA ARG A 97 4.77 3.18 7.54
C ARG A 97 4.51 4.66 7.25
N SER A 98 4.68 5.11 6.01
CA SER A 98 4.41 6.49 5.62
C SER A 98 2.92 6.72 5.45
N LEU A 99 2.48 7.90 5.89
CA LEU A 99 1.13 8.38 5.64
C LEU A 99 1.06 8.92 4.20
N VAL A 100 0.20 8.30 3.39
CA VAL A 100 -0.04 8.66 1.99
C VAL A 100 -1.49 9.07 1.78
N TYR A 101 -1.75 9.80 0.71
CA TYR A 101 -3.09 10.29 0.42
C TYR A 101 -4.06 9.16 0.09
N PHE A 102 -5.31 9.28 0.56
CA PHE A 102 -6.47 8.38 0.41
C PHE A 102 -6.24 7.09 -0.40
N ASP A 103 -6.31 5.94 0.27
CA ASP A 103 -6.31 4.59 -0.33
C ASP A 103 -5.09 4.22 -1.21
N ARG A 104 -4.14 5.14 -1.46
CA ARG A 104 -2.91 4.81 -2.18
C ARG A 104 -2.07 3.85 -1.35
N ASP A 105 -1.45 2.89 -2.04
CA ASP A 105 -0.52 1.92 -1.48
C ASP A 105 0.94 2.28 -1.79
N LEU A 106 1.19 3.36 -2.55
CA LEU A 106 2.49 3.78 -3.06
C LEU A 106 2.89 5.22 -2.70
N LYS A 107 4.18 5.51 -2.84
CA LYS A 107 4.81 6.83 -2.69
C LYS A 107 6.05 6.95 -3.59
N VAL A 108 6.55 8.17 -3.79
CA VAL A 108 7.90 8.41 -4.33
C VAL A 108 8.90 8.49 -3.19
N ALA A 109 9.95 7.66 -3.25
CA ALA A 109 11.16 7.88 -2.48
C ALA A 109 12.03 8.88 -3.26
N PHE A 110 12.02 10.14 -2.81
CA PHE A 110 12.73 11.23 -3.46
C PHE A 110 14.20 11.23 -3.02
N ASP A 111 15.09 11.25 -4.01
CA ASP A 111 16.54 11.20 -3.81
C ASP A 111 17.29 12.16 -4.74
N LYS A 112 18.60 12.32 -4.54
CA LYS A 112 19.50 13.12 -5.41
C LYS A 112 19.50 12.75 -6.90
N LEU A 113 18.95 11.61 -7.31
CA LEU A 113 18.83 11.22 -8.72
C LEU A 113 17.48 11.64 -9.33
N THR A 114 16.52 12.05 -8.49
CA THR A 114 15.20 12.52 -8.89
C THR A 114 15.31 13.85 -9.61
N LYS A 115 14.79 13.92 -10.84
CA LYS A 115 14.89 15.11 -11.70
C LYS A 115 13.57 15.86 -11.70
N VAL A 116 13.63 17.16 -11.48
CA VAL A 116 12.48 18.08 -11.48
C VAL A 116 12.69 19.16 -12.53
N ALA A 117 11.64 19.51 -13.26
CA ALA A 117 11.58 20.67 -14.15
C ALA A 117 10.20 21.33 -14.07
N LEU A 118 10.11 22.63 -14.33
CA LEU A 118 8.81 23.31 -14.47
C LEU A 118 8.02 22.70 -15.64
N GLY A 119 6.75 22.40 -15.40
CA GLY A 119 5.83 21.90 -16.41
C GLY A 119 4.84 22.96 -16.88
N ALA A 120 3.95 22.56 -17.78
CA ALA A 120 2.79 23.34 -18.21
C ALA A 120 1.55 22.44 -18.23
N GLY A 121 0.37 23.06 -18.17
CA GLY A 121 -0.92 22.38 -18.08
C GLY A 121 -1.82 23.07 -17.06
N ASP A 122 -3.13 22.82 -17.14
CA ASP A 122 -4.07 23.24 -16.10
C ASP A 122 -4.34 22.05 -15.18
N TYR A 123 -3.90 22.18 -13.93
CA TYR A 123 -3.94 21.13 -12.90
C TYR A 123 -4.52 21.72 -11.61
N PRO A 124 -5.25 20.93 -10.78
CA PRO A 124 -5.91 21.44 -9.58
C PRO A 124 -4.99 22.23 -8.64
N THR A 125 -5.55 23.26 -8.00
CA THR A 125 -4.83 24.15 -7.07
C THR A 125 -4.84 23.68 -5.62
N ALA A 126 -5.61 22.64 -5.30
CA ALA A 126 -5.78 22.10 -3.96
C ALA A 126 -5.83 20.56 -3.99
N LEU A 127 -5.82 19.93 -2.81
CA LEU A 127 -6.06 18.49 -2.69
C LEU A 127 -7.54 18.17 -2.99
N PRO A 128 -7.85 17.03 -3.65
CA PRO A 128 -9.21 16.59 -3.90
C PRO A 128 -9.92 16.25 -2.59
N LEU A 129 -11.21 16.55 -2.46
CA LEU A 129 -11.98 16.29 -1.23
C LEU A 129 -12.50 14.85 -1.18
N LEU A 130 -12.42 14.22 -0.01
CA LEU A 130 -13.17 13.01 0.33
C LEU A 130 -14.65 13.40 0.54
N PRO A 131 -15.61 12.91 -0.27
CA PRO A 131 -16.98 13.42 -0.25
C PRO A 131 -17.84 12.82 0.88
N ASN A 132 -17.62 11.56 1.27
CA ASN A 132 -18.14 10.99 2.52
C ASN A 132 -17.04 10.18 3.24
N VAL A 133 -17.02 10.23 4.57
CA VAL A 133 -16.17 9.38 5.41
C VAL A 133 -16.46 7.89 5.19
N LYS A 134 -17.69 7.53 4.80
CA LYS A 134 -18.04 6.16 4.40
C LYS A 134 -17.19 5.63 3.26
N ASP A 135 -16.74 6.48 2.34
CA ASP A 135 -15.89 6.05 1.22
C ASP A 135 -14.49 5.61 1.73
N ALA A 136 -14.09 6.08 2.92
CA ALA A 136 -12.90 5.65 3.62
C ALA A 136 -13.09 4.38 4.49
N THR A 137 -14.28 3.74 4.53
CA THR A 137 -14.39 2.35 5.04
C THR A 137 -13.66 1.35 4.15
N LEU A 138 -13.30 1.76 2.93
CA LEU A 138 -12.44 0.99 2.04
C LEU A 138 -10.95 1.09 2.44
N CYS A 139 -10.51 2.11 3.18
CA CYS A 139 -9.09 2.33 3.43
C CYS A 139 -8.46 1.25 4.33
N ASN A 140 -7.47 0.51 3.78
CA ASN A 140 -6.71 -0.59 4.40
C ASN A 140 -5.88 -0.23 5.67
N GLY A 141 -6.04 0.97 6.24
CA GLY A 141 -5.31 1.50 7.40
C GLY A 141 -5.23 3.02 7.37
N SER A 142 -4.52 3.64 8.32
CA SER A 142 -4.41 5.11 8.40
C SER A 142 -3.88 5.73 7.10
N CYS A 143 -4.47 6.85 6.71
CA CYS A 143 -4.14 7.60 5.50
C CYS A 143 -4.35 9.11 5.70
N MET A 144 -3.80 9.91 4.77
CA MET A 144 -4.04 11.35 4.73
C MET A 144 -5.24 11.65 3.83
N VAL A 145 -6.12 12.52 4.31
CA VAL A 145 -7.33 12.94 3.60
C VAL A 145 -7.50 14.45 3.71
N SER A 146 -8.24 15.02 2.76
CA SER A 146 -8.77 16.38 2.84
C SER A 146 -10.28 16.32 2.74
N MET A 147 -10.99 17.09 3.56
CA MET A 147 -12.43 16.98 3.74
C MET A 147 -13.04 18.29 4.22
N GLU A 148 -14.32 18.50 3.91
CA GLU A 148 -15.12 19.53 4.57
C GLU A 148 -15.90 18.92 5.73
N VAL A 149 -15.90 19.60 6.87
CA VAL A 149 -16.56 19.15 8.10
C VAL A 149 -17.34 20.27 8.77
N VAL A 150 -18.37 19.89 9.52
CA VAL A 150 -19.12 20.79 10.43
C VAL A 150 -18.75 20.47 11.87
N LEU A 151 -18.52 21.48 12.71
CA LEU A 151 -18.41 21.30 14.16
C LEU A 151 -19.79 20.99 14.76
N LEU A 152 -19.94 19.84 15.40
CA LEU A 152 -21.16 19.47 16.13
C LEU A 152 -21.21 20.07 17.54
N GLU A 153 -20.06 20.40 18.10
CA GLU A 153 -19.82 20.84 19.49
C GLU A 153 -18.73 21.93 19.48
N ASP A 154 -18.72 22.81 20.47
CA ASP A 154 -17.67 23.82 20.63
C ASP A 154 -16.33 23.17 21.00
N ALA A 155 -15.22 23.70 20.47
CA ALA A 155 -13.96 22.98 20.48
C ALA A 155 -13.23 23.01 21.85
N ALA A 156 -13.00 21.83 22.45
CA ALA A 156 -12.48 21.68 23.79
C ALA A 156 -10.94 21.63 23.84
N THR A 157 -10.33 22.74 24.29
CA THR A 157 -8.87 22.90 24.36
C THR A 157 -8.30 22.44 25.71
N SER A 158 -7.25 21.61 25.69
CA SER A 158 -6.59 21.07 26.89
C SER A 158 -5.09 20.82 26.70
N GLU A 159 -4.34 20.70 27.80
CA GLU A 159 -2.95 20.24 27.79
C GLU A 159 -2.88 18.71 27.87
N ALA A 160 -2.46 18.06 26.79
CA ALA A 160 -2.30 16.61 26.73
C ALA A 160 -0.83 16.20 26.89
N LYS A 161 -0.57 15.22 27.78
CA LYS A 161 0.75 14.58 27.91
C LYS A 161 1.05 13.71 26.69
N ILE A 162 2.22 13.91 26.10
CA ILE A 162 2.67 13.13 24.94
C ILE A 162 3.37 11.84 25.43
N GLN A 163 3.14 10.71 24.75
CA GLN A 163 3.97 9.51 24.89
C GLN A 163 5.41 9.81 24.44
N GLY A 164 6.26 10.20 25.40
CA GLY A 164 7.61 10.70 25.18
C GLY A 164 8.05 11.76 26.20
N GLY A 165 7.11 12.37 26.92
CA GLY A 165 7.37 13.46 27.87
C GLY A 165 6.90 14.81 27.34
N GLY A 166 6.77 15.78 28.26
CA GLY A 166 6.16 17.08 27.97
C GLY A 166 4.63 17.03 27.78
N THR A 167 4.04 18.21 27.65
CA THR A 167 2.65 18.40 27.20
C THR A 167 2.61 19.21 25.91
N LYS A 168 1.50 19.13 25.19
CA LYS A 168 1.12 20.11 24.18
C LYS A 168 -0.37 20.42 24.32
N ARG A 169 -0.72 21.65 23.97
CA ARG A 169 -2.10 22.06 23.70
C ARG A 169 -2.68 21.23 22.55
N VAL A 170 -3.79 20.57 22.82
CA VAL A 170 -4.66 19.90 21.85
C VAL A 170 -6.06 20.49 21.95
N CYS A 171 -6.68 20.74 20.81
CA CYS A 171 -8.09 21.11 20.71
C CYS A 171 -8.85 19.89 20.19
N ASN A 172 -9.73 19.34 21.00
CA ASN A 172 -10.55 18.18 20.65
C ASN A 172 -11.95 18.68 20.26
N ALA A 173 -12.49 18.18 19.15
CA ALA A 173 -13.82 18.54 18.70
C ALA A 173 -14.54 17.34 18.10
N LYS A 174 -15.87 17.34 18.20
CA LYS A 174 -16.72 16.42 17.46
C LYS A 174 -17.09 17.08 16.14
N VAL A 175 -16.67 16.49 15.02
CA VAL A 175 -16.93 16.98 13.67
C VAL A 175 -17.87 16.03 12.93
N ALA A 176 -18.52 16.48 11.87
CA ALA A 176 -19.28 15.60 10.98
C ALA A 176 -19.04 15.93 9.51
N SER A 177 -19.07 14.90 8.66
CA SER A 177 -18.90 15.02 7.21
C SER A 177 -19.74 13.92 6.56
N GLY A 178 -20.71 14.34 5.73
CA GLY A 178 -21.84 13.47 5.38
C GLY A 178 -22.59 13.00 6.62
N ASP A 179 -23.11 11.78 6.57
CA ASP A 179 -23.91 11.16 7.62
C ASP A 179 -23.07 10.47 8.73
N CYS A 180 -21.79 10.82 8.85
CA CYS A 180 -20.86 10.32 9.87
C CYS A 180 -20.34 11.45 10.78
N SER A 181 -20.44 11.24 12.10
CA SER A 181 -19.75 12.05 13.12
C SER A 181 -18.44 11.40 13.57
N LEU A 182 -17.38 12.19 13.72
CA LEU A 182 -16.04 11.76 14.09
C LEU A 182 -15.47 12.58 15.25
N ASN A 183 -14.60 11.94 16.03
CA ASN A 183 -13.74 12.64 16.98
C ASN A 183 -12.51 13.19 16.23
N ALA A 184 -12.26 14.49 16.31
CA ALA A 184 -11.10 15.17 15.74
C ALA A 184 -10.18 15.73 16.83
N ALA A 185 -8.88 15.51 16.70
CA ALA A 185 -7.85 16.05 17.59
C ALA A 185 -6.89 16.97 16.80
N PHE A 186 -6.99 18.28 17.03
CA PHE A 186 -6.11 19.28 16.46
C PHE A 186 -4.98 19.58 17.45
N TRP A 187 -3.76 19.16 17.13
CA TRP A 187 -2.56 19.46 17.93
C TRP A 187 -1.94 20.81 17.54
N HIS A 188 -1.26 21.46 18.49
CA HIS A 188 -0.48 22.68 18.22
C HIS A 188 0.45 22.51 17.00
N PRO A 189 0.43 23.45 16.01
CA PRO A 189 -0.16 24.80 16.10
C PRO A 189 -1.68 24.88 15.92
N LEU A 190 -2.31 23.99 15.16
CA LEU A 190 -3.75 24.03 14.82
C LEU A 190 -4.70 24.00 16.02
N SER A 191 -4.21 23.64 17.21
CA SER A 191 -4.98 23.75 18.45
C SER A 191 -5.25 25.19 18.89
N GLU A 192 -4.54 26.18 18.33
CA GLU A 192 -4.76 27.61 18.57
C GLU A 192 -5.75 28.20 17.56
N ASP A 193 -5.62 27.86 16.28
CA ASP A 193 -6.59 28.23 15.23
C ASP A 193 -8.01 27.72 15.58
N MET A 194 -8.08 26.50 16.12
CA MET A 194 -9.34 25.88 16.55
C MET A 194 -9.78 26.28 17.96
N ALA A 195 -8.97 26.99 18.76
CA ALA A 195 -9.35 27.35 20.14
C ALA A 195 -10.52 28.37 20.22
N THR A 196 -10.84 29.03 19.10
CA THR A 196 -11.99 29.95 18.97
C THR A 196 -13.10 29.39 18.08
N ALA A 197 -12.95 28.15 17.59
CA ALA A 197 -13.88 27.53 16.67
C ALA A 197 -15.15 27.06 17.40
N SER A 198 -16.31 27.48 16.86
CA SER A 198 -17.62 27.31 17.49
C SER A 198 -18.52 26.35 16.72
N LYS A 199 -19.49 25.77 17.44
CA LYS A 199 -20.50 24.85 16.93
C LYS A 199 -21.22 25.41 15.68
N ASN A 200 -21.49 24.52 14.73
CA ASN A 200 -22.00 24.81 13.38
C ASN A 200 -21.05 25.58 12.46
N GLY A 201 -19.83 25.93 12.90
CA GLY A 201 -18.76 26.37 12.02
C GLY A 201 -18.39 25.27 11.03
N VAL A 202 -18.14 25.63 9.77
CA VAL A 202 -17.74 24.70 8.70
C VAL A 202 -16.28 24.95 8.37
N TYR A 203 -15.50 23.88 8.21
CA TYR A 203 -14.07 23.93 8.01
C TYR A 203 -13.65 22.95 6.93
N ARG A 204 -12.84 23.43 5.98
CA ARG A 204 -12.01 22.59 5.13
C ARG A 204 -10.79 22.18 5.95
N LEU A 205 -10.57 20.90 6.11
CA LEU A 205 -9.38 20.33 6.73
C LEU A 205 -8.56 19.69 5.61
N ASP A 206 -7.34 20.16 5.38
CA ASP A 206 -6.43 19.59 4.40
C ASP A 206 -5.34 18.78 5.10
N TRP A 207 -4.97 17.65 4.49
CA TRP A 207 -3.90 16.77 4.99
C TRP A 207 -4.07 16.36 6.46
N MET A 208 -5.27 15.87 6.81
CA MET A 208 -5.57 15.28 8.11
C MET A 208 -5.30 13.78 8.10
N MET A 209 -4.80 13.21 9.21
CA MET A 209 -4.69 11.76 9.34
C MET A 209 -6.03 11.19 9.80
N LEU A 210 -6.63 10.36 8.95
CA LEU A 210 -7.77 9.52 9.28
C LEU A 210 -7.27 8.17 9.79
N ILE A 211 -7.74 7.74 10.96
CA ILE A 211 -7.37 6.49 11.62
C ILE A 211 -8.63 5.63 11.76
N PRO A 212 -8.69 4.41 11.17
CA PRO A 212 -9.76 3.47 11.49
C PRO A 212 -9.58 2.90 12.90
N GLU A 213 -10.61 3.01 13.74
CA GLU A 213 -10.67 2.42 15.09
C GLU A 213 -11.58 1.16 15.14
N GLY A 214 -12.29 0.86 14.06
CA GLY A 214 -13.11 -0.35 13.88
C GLY A 214 -14.00 -0.27 12.63
N PRO A 215 -14.83 -1.28 12.33
CA PRO A 215 -15.78 -1.24 11.21
C PRO A 215 -16.70 -0.02 11.31
N GLY A 216 -16.65 0.86 10.31
CA GLY A 216 -17.42 2.12 10.27
C GLY A 216 -16.98 3.20 11.27
N LYS A 217 -15.86 3.02 11.99
CA LYS A 217 -15.44 3.89 13.10
C LYS A 217 -14.07 4.50 12.82
N PHE A 218 -13.98 5.82 12.85
CA PHE A 218 -12.75 6.54 12.57
C PHE A 218 -12.49 7.66 13.57
N LYS A 219 -11.22 8.05 13.64
CA LYS A 219 -10.75 9.22 14.35
C LYS A 219 -9.92 10.08 13.40
N LEU A 220 -10.11 11.39 13.48
CA LEU A 220 -9.25 12.38 12.82
C LEU A 220 -8.21 12.89 13.82
N THR A 221 -6.98 13.09 13.34
CA THR A 221 -5.97 13.85 14.07
C THR A 221 -5.14 14.66 13.10
N SER A 222 -4.76 15.88 13.50
CA SER A 222 -3.74 16.62 12.76
C SER A 222 -2.36 16.01 13.00
N GLY A 223 -1.44 16.28 12.08
CA GLY A 223 -0.02 15.95 12.14
C GLY A 223 0.83 17.04 11.49
N SER A 224 2.08 16.73 11.17
CA SER A 224 2.93 17.63 10.39
C SER A 224 2.30 17.92 9.02
N GLY A 225 2.16 19.19 8.69
CA GLY A 225 1.58 19.65 7.43
C GLY A 225 0.05 19.65 7.36
N SER A 226 -0.70 19.28 8.40
CA SER A 226 -2.15 19.50 8.38
C SER A 226 -2.48 20.99 8.31
N LEU A 227 -3.57 21.36 7.62
CA LEU A 227 -4.07 22.73 7.51
C LEU A 227 -5.57 22.78 7.79
N VAL A 228 -6.05 23.93 8.27
CA VAL A 228 -7.47 24.16 8.56
C VAL A 228 -7.89 25.54 8.03
N GLN A 229 -9.01 25.60 7.31
CA GLN A 229 -9.56 26.84 6.77
C GLN A 229 -11.07 26.88 6.98
N GLN A 230 -11.57 27.91 7.68
CA GLN A 230 -13.00 28.14 7.86
C GLN A 230 -13.68 28.44 6.51
N GLN A 231 -14.85 27.85 6.30
CA GLN A 231 -15.71 28.05 5.13
C GLN A 231 -16.95 28.87 5.52
N VAL A 232 -17.40 29.73 4.60
CA VAL A 232 -18.52 30.67 4.79
C VAL A 232 -19.36 30.78 3.52
N GLY A 233 -20.60 31.28 3.64
CA GLY A 233 -21.55 31.33 2.52
C GLY A 233 -22.06 29.96 2.09
N ASP A 234 -22.48 29.85 0.83
CA ASP A 234 -23.24 28.73 0.25
C ASP A 234 -22.61 27.35 0.51
N VAL A 235 -21.27 27.25 0.46
CA VAL A 235 -20.51 26.02 0.77
C VAL A 235 -20.79 25.54 2.21
N ALA A 236 -20.82 26.47 3.16
CA ALA A 236 -21.09 26.17 4.56
C ALA A 236 -22.57 25.81 4.81
N GLU A 237 -23.51 26.24 3.95
CA GLU A 237 -24.91 25.81 4.04
C GLU A 237 -25.11 24.42 3.41
N ALA A 238 -24.56 24.20 2.22
CA ALA A 238 -24.62 22.92 1.52
C ALA A 238 -23.98 21.76 2.31
N THR A 239 -22.89 22.01 3.04
CA THR A 239 -22.21 20.99 3.86
C THR A 239 -22.91 20.73 5.20
N ARG A 240 -23.70 21.67 5.74
CA ARG A 240 -24.56 21.44 6.92
C ARG A 240 -25.78 20.56 6.64
N GLY A 241 -26.30 20.56 5.41
CA GLY A 241 -27.53 19.83 5.03
C GLY A 241 -27.44 18.30 4.99
N LYS A 242 -26.34 17.67 5.45
CA LYS A 242 -25.97 16.28 5.12
C LYS A 242 -25.83 15.32 6.33
N LEU A 243 -26.15 15.74 7.56
CA LEU A 243 -25.65 15.10 8.80
C LEU A 243 -26.64 14.12 9.51
N ALA A 244 -26.12 13.09 10.18
CA ALA A 244 -26.83 12.10 11.02
C ALA A 244 -25.97 11.58 12.22
N VAL A 245 -26.49 10.68 13.09
CA VAL A 245 -25.95 10.42 14.47
C VAL A 245 -26.04 8.94 14.97
N ALA A 246 -24.98 8.37 15.62
CA ALA A 246 -24.96 7.10 16.42
C ALA A 246 -23.64 6.90 17.28
N GLU A 247 -23.49 5.83 18.10
CA GLU A 247 -22.43 5.64 19.18
C GLU A 247 -21.73 4.21 19.34
N ASP A 248 -20.98 3.92 20.44
CA ASP A 248 -19.80 2.97 20.56
C ASP A 248 -19.69 1.95 21.77
N ILE A 249 -18.89 0.83 21.67
CA ILE A 249 -18.55 -0.24 22.72
C ILE A 249 -17.13 -0.95 22.50
N LYS A 250 -16.50 -1.70 23.49
CA LYS A 250 -15.09 -2.31 23.49
C LYS A 250 -14.80 -3.71 24.23
N SER A 251 -13.53 -4.15 24.56
CA SER A 251 -12.98 -5.58 24.73
C SER A 251 -11.74 -5.87 25.73
N LEU A 252 -11.09 -7.11 25.77
CA LEU A 252 -9.74 -7.63 26.28
C LEU A 252 -9.58 -8.48 27.64
N SER A 253 -8.59 -9.38 28.04
CA SER A 253 -7.45 -10.30 27.54
C SER A 253 -6.89 -11.30 28.66
N THR A 254 -5.99 -12.35 28.65
CA THR A 254 -4.69 -12.90 28.02
C THR A 254 -4.44 -14.47 28.34
N PRO A 255 -3.29 -15.29 28.27
CA PRO A 255 -1.99 -15.47 27.49
C PRO A 255 -1.35 -16.94 27.17
N TYR A 256 -0.18 -17.07 26.42
CA TYR A 256 0.94 -18.12 26.25
C TYR A 256 1.12 -19.21 25.07
N GLY A 257 2.36 -19.75 24.77
CA GLY A 257 2.80 -20.50 23.51
C GLY A 257 4.17 -21.33 23.40
N ARG A 258 4.70 -21.72 22.19
CA ARG A 258 5.84 -22.71 21.87
C ARG A 258 6.85 -22.40 20.69
N SER A 259 7.54 -23.38 20.03
CA SER A 259 8.75 -23.20 19.12
C SER A 259 8.77 -23.85 17.69
N ARG A 260 9.73 -23.49 16.79
CA ARG A 260 9.67 -23.70 15.30
C ARG A 260 9.66 -25.14 14.78
N GLU A 261 10.60 -26.01 15.19
CA GLU A 261 10.62 -27.40 14.68
C GLU A 261 9.46 -28.25 15.23
N GLU A 262 8.75 -27.73 16.23
CA GLU A 262 7.48 -28.26 16.71
C GLU A 262 6.31 -27.77 15.84
N LYS A 263 6.30 -26.50 15.41
CA LYS A 263 5.29 -25.90 14.50
C LYS A 263 5.18 -26.65 13.17
N LEU A 264 6.31 -26.95 12.53
CA LEU A 264 6.35 -27.62 11.22
C LEU A 264 5.80 -29.07 11.23
N LYS A 265 5.59 -29.67 12.41
CA LYS A 265 5.02 -31.02 12.58
C LYS A 265 3.51 -30.99 12.89
N GLN A 266 2.87 -29.82 12.87
CA GLN A 266 1.45 -29.66 13.16
C GLN A 266 0.56 -29.86 11.93
N MET A 267 -0.71 -30.19 12.15
CA MET A 267 -1.74 -30.07 11.12
C MET A 267 -2.14 -28.59 10.96
N PHE A 268 -2.05 -28.08 9.74
CA PHE A 268 -2.43 -26.70 9.43
C PHE A 268 -3.94 -26.53 9.24
N SER A 269 -4.50 -25.46 9.80
CA SER A 269 -5.84 -24.98 9.45
C SER A 269 -5.75 -24.05 8.24
N GLY A 270 -6.72 -24.09 7.32
CA GLY A 270 -6.81 -23.08 6.25
C GLY A 270 -7.28 -21.72 6.80
N GLY A 271 -6.94 -20.64 6.10
CA GLY A 271 -7.45 -19.30 6.37
C GLY A 271 -6.95 -18.26 5.38
N SER A 272 -7.34 -17.00 5.59
CA SER A 272 -6.97 -15.83 4.79
C SER A 272 -6.11 -14.83 5.57
N LEU A 273 -5.56 -13.82 4.89
CA LEU A 273 -4.94 -12.66 5.55
C LEU A 273 -5.94 -11.88 6.41
N THR A 274 -7.24 -11.88 6.07
CA THR A 274 -8.30 -11.33 6.92
C THR A 274 -8.58 -12.19 8.14
N THR A 275 -8.57 -13.52 8.02
CA THR A 275 -8.62 -14.41 9.21
C THR A 275 -7.42 -14.16 10.12
N LEU A 276 -6.21 -14.03 9.58
CA LEU A 276 -5.00 -13.70 10.33
C LEU A 276 -5.08 -12.32 11.01
N HIS A 277 -5.51 -11.29 10.28
CA HIS A 277 -5.70 -9.95 10.83
C HIS A 277 -6.77 -9.93 11.93
N HIS A 278 -7.86 -10.67 11.77
CA HIS A 278 -8.84 -10.84 12.85
C HIS A 278 -8.21 -11.56 14.04
N ILE A 279 -7.43 -12.63 13.85
CA ILE A 279 -6.71 -13.33 14.94
C ILE A 279 -5.70 -12.40 15.66
N MET A 280 -5.08 -11.44 14.98
CA MET A 280 -4.24 -10.41 15.62
C MET A 280 -5.02 -9.50 16.57
N HIS A 281 -6.28 -9.20 16.24
CA HIS A 281 -7.19 -8.36 17.03
C HIS A 281 -8.11 -9.16 17.94
N LEU A 282 -8.16 -10.49 17.77
CA LEU A 282 -8.84 -11.40 18.68
C LEU A 282 -8.16 -11.35 20.04
N ASP A 283 -9.02 -11.51 21.04
CA ASP A 283 -8.60 -11.33 22.40
C ASP A 283 -7.74 -12.52 22.89
N PRO A 284 -6.51 -12.28 23.38
CA PRO A 284 -5.64 -13.36 23.84
C PRO A 284 -6.15 -14.12 25.08
N SER A 285 -7.26 -13.68 25.70
CA SER A 285 -8.01 -14.45 26.72
C SER A 285 -8.58 -15.76 26.18
N THR A 286 -8.96 -15.79 24.90
CA THR A 286 -9.92 -16.77 24.36
C THR A 286 -9.38 -18.19 24.33
N GLY A 287 -8.04 -18.37 24.30
CA GLY A 287 -7.39 -19.69 24.27
C GLY A 287 -7.55 -20.48 22.96
N ILE A 288 -8.57 -20.17 22.14
CA ILE A 288 -9.01 -20.90 20.94
C ILE A 288 -7.84 -21.18 19.95
N TYR A 289 -6.84 -20.29 19.89
CA TYR A 289 -5.81 -20.27 18.86
C TYR A 289 -4.38 -20.57 19.36
N GLN A 290 -4.16 -20.87 20.64
CA GLN A 290 -2.80 -21.04 21.19
C GLN A 290 -2.01 -22.18 20.52
N GLY A 291 -0.85 -21.85 19.94
CA GLY A 291 0.09 -22.82 19.38
C GLY A 291 -0.46 -23.62 18.20
N LYS A 292 -1.49 -23.09 17.51
CA LYS A 292 -2.00 -23.62 16.25
C LYS A 292 -1.33 -22.89 15.09
N SER A 293 -1.08 -23.63 14.00
CA SER A 293 -0.54 -23.08 12.77
C SER A 293 -1.61 -22.99 11.68
N MET A 294 -1.65 -21.87 10.98
CA MET A 294 -2.52 -21.59 9.84
C MET A 294 -1.70 -21.61 8.54
N MET A 295 -2.34 -22.06 7.46
CA MET A 295 -1.84 -22.00 6.10
C MET A 295 -2.71 -21.05 5.27
N ILE A 296 -2.09 -20.03 4.69
CA ILE A 296 -2.75 -18.96 3.94
C ILE A 296 -2.32 -19.07 2.46
N PRO A 297 -3.17 -19.61 1.57
CA PRO A 297 -2.88 -19.74 0.13
C PRO A 297 -3.22 -18.45 -0.63
N ALA A 298 -2.98 -18.44 -1.94
CA ALA A 298 -3.35 -17.37 -2.88
C ALA A 298 -2.69 -15.99 -2.62
N VAL A 299 -1.58 -15.95 -1.88
CA VAL A 299 -0.91 -14.70 -1.47
C VAL A 299 0.12 -14.23 -2.50
N PHE A 300 0.16 -12.94 -2.78
CA PHE A 300 1.21 -12.26 -3.55
C PHE A 300 2.06 -11.33 -2.65
N VAL A 301 3.27 -10.97 -3.11
CA VAL A 301 4.11 -9.93 -2.48
C VAL A 301 4.02 -8.65 -3.30
N LYS A 302 3.50 -7.57 -2.69
CA LYS A 302 3.45 -6.23 -3.29
C LYS A 302 4.73 -5.42 -3.05
N ASP A 303 5.46 -5.68 -1.95
CA ASP A 303 6.70 -4.98 -1.59
C ASP A 303 7.58 -5.79 -0.62
N ILE A 304 8.90 -5.55 -0.65
CA ILE A 304 9.89 -6.04 0.33
C ILE A 304 10.79 -4.88 0.73
N ARG A 305 10.93 -4.65 2.04
CA ARG A 305 11.94 -3.72 2.58
C ARG A 305 12.61 -4.24 3.84
N GLY A 306 13.85 -3.82 4.05
CA GLY A 306 14.63 -4.05 5.26
C GLY A 306 13.98 -3.49 6.53
N MET A 307 14.32 -4.08 7.68
CA MET A 307 13.90 -3.60 9.01
C MET A 307 14.89 -2.61 9.66
N ASN A 308 16.01 -2.32 9.02
CA ASN A 308 16.98 -1.31 9.46
C ASN A 308 16.34 0.09 9.42
N SER A 309 16.43 0.86 10.51
CA SER A 309 15.88 2.22 10.58
C SER A 309 16.54 3.23 9.65
N ASP A 310 17.78 2.96 9.22
CA ASP A 310 18.64 3.94 8.55
C ASP A 310 18.83 3.61 7.06
N ASN A 311 18.52 2.37 6.65
CA ASN A 311 18.54 1.93 5.25
C ASN A 311 17.48 0.85 4.97
N SER A 312 16.40 1.24 4.27
CA SER A 312 15.32 0.33 3.86
C SER A 312 15.76 -0.76 2.87
N ASP A 313 16.90 -0.60 2.20
CA ASP A 313 17.30 -1.47 1.10
C ASP A 313 18.10 -2.69 1.62
N SER A 314 18.55 -2.70 2.88
CA SER A 314 19.25 -3.82 3.54
C SER A 314 18.31 -4.78 4.28
N LEU A 315 18.27 -6.07 3.90
CA LEU A 315 17.50 -7.13 4.61
C LEU A 315 18.05 -7.51 6.00
N TRP A 316 18.96 -6.70 6.55
CA TRP A 316 19.63 -6.91 7.83
C TRP A 316 19.99 -5.59 8.51
N TYR A 317 20.18 -5.65 9.82
CA TYR A 317 20.75 -4.55 10.62
C TYR A 317 21.78 -5.08 11.62
N LEU A 318 22.64 -4.20 12.15
CA LEU A 318 23.54 -4.55 13.26
C LEU A 318 22.76 -4.57 14.57
N GLY A 319 22.48 -5.77 15.07
CA GLY A 319 21.77 -6.01 16.31
C GLY A 319 22.68 -6.40 17.47
N CYS A 320 22.26 -6.10 18.69
CA CYS A 320 22.92 -6.52 19.92
C CYS A 320 23.06 -8.05 19.97
N THR A 321 24.26 -8.53 20.31
CA THR A 321 24.57 -9.95 20.44
C THR A 321 23.62 -10.67 21.41
N THR A 322 23.22 -10.01 22.51
CA THR A 322 22.30 -10.54 23.52
C THR A 322 20.83 -10.44 23.09
N CYS A 323 20.33 -9.23 22.83
CA CYS A 323 18.88 -8.97 22.72
C CYS A 323 18.34 -8.68 21.31
N LYS A 324 19.18 -8.76 20.26
CA LYS A 324 18.84 -8.49 18.85
C LYS A 324 18.25 -7.08 18.56
N ARG A 325 18.14 -6.14 19.50
CA ARG A 325 17.80 -4.72 19.22
C ARG A 325 18.87 -4.08 18.34
N GLN A 326 18.49 -3.22 17.40
CA GLN A 326 19.44 -2.44 16.57
C GLN A 326 20.38 -1.62 17.46
N LEU A 327 21.66 -1.61 17.10
CA LEU A 327 22.72 -0.87 17.78
C LEU A 327 22.81 0.55 17.24
N GLN A 328 23.26 1.48 18.08
CA GLN A 328 23.59 2.85 17.70
C GLN A 328 25.12 2.98 17.64
N GLU A 329 25.65 3.55 16.57
CA GLU A 329 27.07 3.88 16.44
C GLU A 329 27.32 5.32 16.92
N ASN A 330 28.18 5.48 17.92
CA ASN A 330 28.63 6.78 18.42
C ASN A 330 30.15 6.76 18.50
N ASN A 331 30.84 7.67 17.78
CA ASN A 331 32.31 7.75 17.72
C ASN A 331 32.99 6.39 17.46
N SER A 332 32.50 5.65 16.45
CA SER A 332 32.94 4.29 16.07
C SER A 332 32.76 3.21 17.17
N VAL A 333 31.99 3.48 18.22
CA VAL A 333 31.59 2.49 19.24
C VAL A 333 30.13 2.10 19.03
N LEU A 334 29.89 0.82 18.75
CA LEU A 334 28.55 0.24 18.69
C LEU A 334 27.98 0.05 20.10
N THR A 335 26.78 0.56 20.34
CA THR A 335 26.14 0.60 21.67
C THR A 335 24.70 0.11 21.63
N CYS A 336 24.31 -0.63 22.67
CA CYS A 336 22.94 -1.09 22.91
C CYS A 336 22.33 -0.29 24.06
N GLU A 337 21.14 0.28 23.82
CA GLU A 337 20.32 1.01 24.82
C GLU A 337 20.10 0.26 26.15
N VAL A 338 20.27 -1.07 26.17
CA VAL A 338 20.02 -1.95 27.33
C VAL A 338 21.29 -2.63 27.86
N HIS A 339 22.36 -2.74 27.05
CA HIS A 339 23.54 -3.56 27.37
C HIS A 339 24.88 -2.83 27.23
N GLY A 340 24.89 -1.52 26.94
CA GLY A 340 26.12 -0.75 26.75
C GLY A 340 26.87 -1.13 25.47
N PRO A 341 28.21 -0.96 25.43
CA PRO A 341 29.04 -1.33 24.28
C PRO A 341 28.86 -2.78 23.85
N ASN A 342 28.78 -3.03 22.54
CA ASN A 342 28.48 -4.36 22.01
C ASN A 342 29.17 -4.59 20.66
N ALA A 343 29.82 -5.75 20.48
CA ALA A 343 30.46 -6.11 19.22
C ALA A 343 29.48 -6.24 18.02
N GLY A 344 28.18 -6.44 18.31
CA GLY A 344 27.14 -6.59 17.32
C GLY A 344 27.13 -7.93 16.58
N LYS A 345 26.03 -8.17 15.88
CA LYS A 345 25.87 -9.24 14.89
C LYS A 345 24.84 -8.80 13.86
N LYS A 346 24.90 -9.35 12.65
CA LYS A 346 23.80 -9.20 11.70
C LYS A 346 22.54 -9.86 12.24
N VAL A 347 21.41 -9.17 12.11
CA VAL A 347 20.07 -9.72 12.37
C VAL A 347 19.27 -9.53 11.09
N TYR A 348 18.90 -10.62 10.44
CA TYR A 348 18.18 -10.60 9.17
C TYR A 348 16.67 -10.52 9.41
N GLY A 349 16.01 -9.59 8.74
CA GLY A 349 14.59 -9.29 8.92
C GLY A 349 14.08 -8.22 7.96
N ALA A 350 12.86 -8.42 7.46
CA ALA A 350 12.20 -7.57 6.47
C ALA A 350 10.74 -7.30 6.87
N GLN A 351 10.17 -6.23 6.33
CA GLN A 351 8.73 -6.06 6.23
C GLN A 351 8.32 -6.44 4.81
N LEU A 352 7.42 -7.41 4.68
CA LEU A 352 6.79 -7.80 3.42
C LEU A 352 5.36 -7.27 3.41
N LEU A 353 4.96 -6.67 2.29
CA LEU A 353 3.57 -6.29 2.06
C LEU A 353 2.90 -7.41 1.26
N PHE A 354 2.12 -8.24 1.95
CA PHE A 354 1.37 -9.33 1.32
C PHE A 354 -0.01 -8.87 0.90
N ALA A 355 -0.56 -9.50 -0.13
CA ALA A 355 -1.97 -9.32 -0.52
C ALA A 355 -2.59 -10.63 -1.00
N ASP A 356 -3.83 -10.87 -0.60
CA ASP A 356 -4.67 -12.00 -1.00
C ASP A 356 -6.06 -11.47 -1.44
N PRO A 357 -7.03 -12.33 -1.79
CA PRO A 357 -8.36 -11.87 -2.19
C PRO A 357 -9.12 -11.12 -1.07
N THR A 358 -8.73 -11.27 0.20
CA THR A 358 -9.44 -10.72 1.35
C THR A 358 -8.88 -9.39 1.82
N ARG A 359 -7.56 -9.19 1.73
CA ARG A 359 -6.90 -7.94 2.08
C ARG A 359 -5.46 -7.79 1.59
N THR A 360 -4.94 -6.58 1.73
CA THR A 360 -3.51 -6.31 1.88
C THR A 360 -3.12 -6.33 3.38
N LEU A 361 -1.95 -6.86 3.73
CA LEU A 361 -1.42 -6.95 5.11
C LEU A 361 0.11 -6.80 5.13
N GLU A 362 0.64 -5.92 6.00
CA GLU A 362 2.08 -5.78 6.25
C GLU A 362 2.56 -6.74 7.35
N VAL A 363 3.64 -7.46 7.09
CA VAL A 363 4.09 -8.60 7.90
C VAL A 363 5.60 -8.55 8.14
N ALA A 364 6.02 -8.74 9.40
CA ALA A 364 7.42 -8.95 9.73
C ALA A 364 7.86 -10.39 9.42
N VAL A 365 8.87 -10.55 8.57
CA VAL A 365 9.45 -11.85 8.20
C VAL A 365 10.93 -11.89 8.60
N TRP A 366 11.32 -12.94 9.30
CA TRP A 366 12.64 -13.06 9.92
C TRP A 366 13.54 -14.08 9.19
N GLU A 367 14.83 -14.04 9.53
CA GLU A 367 15.93 -14.83 8.96
C GLU A 367 15.57 -16.19 8.34
N ASP A 368 14.98 -17.13 9.09
CA ASP A 368 14.68 -18.49 8.60
C ASP A 368 13.66 -18.49 7.44
N ALA A 369 12.60 -17.70 7.55
CA ALA A 369 11.55 -17.60 6.54
C ALA A 369 12.00 -16.75 5.33
N LEU A 370 12.86 -15.75 5.55
CA LEU A 370 13.52 -15.03 4.46
C LEU A 370 14.47 -15.94 3.68
N LYS A 371 15.22 -16.81 4.35
CA LYS A 371 16.08 -17.82 3.71
C LYS A 371 15.24 -18.84 2.93
N ALA A 372 14.09 -19.29 3.46
CA ALA A 372 13.18 -20.18 2.73
C ALA A 372 12.58 -19.53 1.46
N LEU A 373 12.16 -18.26 1.56
CA LEU A 373 11.70 -17.48 0.41
C LEU A 373 12.82 -17.29 -0.63
N ALA A 374 14.02 -16.93 -0.19
CA ALA A 374 15.17 -16.75 -1.06
C ALA A 374 15.58 -18.04 -1.78
N LEU A 375 15.71 -19.16 -1.05
CA LEU A 375 16.07 -20.47 -1.60
C LEU A 375 15.05 -21.00 -2.62
N SER A 376 13.79 -20.57 -2.55
CA SER A 376 12.73 -21.02 -3.46
C SER A 376 12.44 -20.08 -4.63
N MET A 377 12.75 -18.78 -4.52
CA MET A 377 12.33 -17.76 -5.50
C MET A 377 13.42 -16.81 -6.00
N ALA A 378 14.58 -16.74 -5.35
CA ALA A 378 15.64 -15.82 -5.75
C ALA A 378 16.57 -16.44 -6.82
N PRO A 379 17.30 -15.60 -7.59
CA PRO A 379 18.40 -16.07 -8.43
C PRO A 379 19.46 -16.84 -7.63
N ALA A 380 20.14 -17.80 -8.28
CA ALA A 380 21.15 -18.66 -7.61
C ALA A 380 22.38 -17.88 -7.06
N ASN A 381 22.57 -16.63 -7.47
CA ASN A 381 23.59 -15.71 -6.98
C ASN A 381 23.05 -14.69 -5.95
N PHE A 382 21.83 -14.84 -5.46
CA PHE A 382 21.23 -13.93 -4.48
C PHE A 382 21.97 -13.95 -3.14
N ASN A 383 22.33 -12.76 -2.66
CA ASN A 383 23.02 -12.57 -1.39
C ASN A 383 22.23 -11.61 -0.48
N MET A 384 21.78 -12.09 0.67
CA MET A 384 21.03 -11.27 1.65
C MET A 384 21.85 -10.11 2.24
N ASP A 385 23.18 -10.15 2.12
CA ASP A 385 24.06 -9.10 2.64
C ASP A 385 24.11 -7.85 1.73
N GLU A 386 23.80 -7.99 0.43
CA GLU A 386 23.89 -6.94 -0.59
C GLU A 386 22.54 -6.20 -0.75
N PRO A 387 22.45 -4.87 -0.49
CA PRO A 387 21.18 -4.15 -0.54
C PRO A 387 20.49 -4.15 -1.91
N GLU A 388 21.28 -4.17 -2.99
CA GLU A 388 20.77 -4.19 -4.37
C GLU A 388 19.98 -5.48 -4.68
N GLN A 389 20.32 -6.59 -4.00
CA GLN A 389 19.65 -7.87 -4.19
C GLN A 389 18.20 -7.88 -3.65
N THR A 390 17.84 -6.96 -2.75
CA THR A 390 16.46 -6.81 -2.25
C THR A 390 15.46 -6.57 -3.37
N GLN A 391 15.84 -5.77 -4.38
CA GLN A 391 14.99 -5.51 -5.55
C GLN A 391 14.95 -6.71 -6.50
N ASN A 392 16.05 -7.47 -6.62
CA ASN A 392 16.07 -8.73 -7.39
C ASN A 392 15.16 -9.79 -6.75
N LEU A 393 15.11 -9.88 -5.41
CA LEU A 393 14.17 -10.74 -4.69
C LEU A 393 12.72 -10.32 -4.94
N LEU A 394 12.40 -9.02 -4.79
CA LEU A 394 11.06 -8.48 -5.03
C LEU A 394 10.59 -8.77 -6.48
N ALA A 395 11.44 -8.54 -7.48
CA ALA A 395 11.16 -8.85 -8.88
C ALA A 395 10.91 -10.35 -9.12
N GLY A 396 11.65 -11.23 -8.42
CA GLY A 396 11.45 -12.68 -8.46
C GLY A 396 10.09 -13.12 -7.90
N VAL A 397 9.62 -12.51 -6.80
CA VAL A 397 8.42 -12.94 -6.06
C VAL A 397 7.12 -12.23 -6.45
N MET A 398 7.15 -11.01 -6.99
CA MET A 398 5.94 -10.17 -7.13
C MET A 398 4.82 -10.83 -7.98
N MET A 399 5.22 -11.55 -9.03
CA MET A 399 4.30 -12.31 -9.90
C MET A 399 4.21 -13.80 -9.53
N GLN A 400 4.65 -14.23 -8.34
CA GLN A 400 4.47 -15.60 -7.84
C GLN A 400 3.37 -15.67 -6.79
N LYS A 401 2.54 -16.71 -6.92
CA LYS A 401 1.50 -17.04 -5.95
C LYS A 401 2.07 -17.95 -4.88
N LEU A 402 1.96 -17.52 -3.62
CA LEU A 402 2.62 -18.09 -2.46
C LEU A 402 1.60 -18.68 -1.49
N CYS A 403 2.12 -19.52 -0.61
CA CYS A 403 1.46 -20.09 0.54
C CYS A 403 2.27 -19.69 1.78
N LEU A 404 1.66 -18.94 2.70
CA LEU A 404 2.28 -18.59 3.98
C LEU A 404 1.92 -19.65 5.02
N ARG A 405 2.89 -20.07 5.85
CA ARG A 405 2.60 -20.83 7.08
C ARG A 405 2.91 -19.95 8.28
N VAL A 406 1.89 -19.76 9.12
CA VAL A 406 1.85 -18.75 10.18
C VAL A 406 1.42 -19.41 11.48
N GLU A 407 2.25 -19.32 12.52
CA GLU A 407 1.79 -19.62 13.88
C GLU A 407 1.35 -18.29 14.52
N PHE A 408 0.27 -18.34 15.29
CA PHE A 408 -0.13 -17.25 16.17
C PHE A 408 -0.14 -17.72 17.63
N GLY A 409 0.19 -16.79 18.52
CA GLY A 409 0.27 -17.03 19.96
C GLY A 409 0.23 -15.70 20.70
N VAL A 410 0.37 -15.71 22.02
CA VAL A 410 0.30 -14.47 22.81
C VAL A 410 1.70 -13.93 23.07
N ASN A 411 1.87 -12.62 22.91
CA ASN A 411 3.18 -11.96 22.96
C ASN A 411 3.84 -12.09 24.35
N LYS A 412 5.14 -11.82 24.43
CA LYS A 412 5.93 -11.99 25.67
C LYS A 412 5.44 -11.13 26.85
N ALA A 413 4.69 -10.07 26.60
CA ALA A 413 4.11 -9.21 27.63
C ALA A 413 2.67 -9.61 28.02
N GLY A 414 2.09 -10.63 27.38
CA GLY A 414 0.70 -11.07 27.55
C GLY A 414 -0.34 -10.18 26.86
N THR A 415 0.00 -8.95 26.50
CA THR A 415 -0.92 -7.85 26.14
C THR A 415 -1.48 -7.85 24.72
N GLY A 416 -1.25 -8.90 23.93
CA GLY A 416 -1.70 -8.97 22.53
C GLY A 416 -1.20 -10.20 21.80
N THR A 417 -1.86 -10.55 20.69
CA THR A 417 -1.45 -11.67 19.83
C THR A 417 -0.18 -11.30 19.04
N TYR A 418 0.77 -12.22 18.93
CA TYR A 418 1.82 -12.19 17.90
C TYR A 418 1.49 -13.20 16.81
N TYR A 419 1.99 -12.95 15.61
CA TYR A 419 2.15 -13.96 14.57
C TYR A 419 3.64 -14.18 14.28
N ASP A 420 3.97 -15.35 13.79
CA ASP A 420 5.31 -15.76 13.36
C ASP A 420 5.15 -16.45 12.00
N VAL A 421 5.51 -15.74 10.92
CA VAL A 421 5.56 -16.33 9.57
C VAL A 421 6.87 -17.09 9.46
N PHE A 422 6.82 -18.37 9.80
CA PHE A 422 7.99 -19.23 9.97
C PHE A 422 8.41 -19.96 8.69
N ASP A 423 7.57 -19.91 7.65
CA ASP A 423 7.81 -20.48 6.33
C ASP A 423 6.95 -19.81 5.24
N ILE A 424 7.50 -19.73 4.01
CA ILE A 424 6.88 -19.16 2.82
C ILE A 424 7.27 -20.04 1.62
N SER A 425 6.30 -20.59 0.90
CA SER A 425 6.53 -21.51 -0.23
C SER A 425 5.66 -21.19 -1.45
N PRO A 426 6.03 -21.60 -2.68
CA PRO A 426 5.12 -21.49 -3.83
C PRO A 426 3.81 -22.27 -3.62
N GLN A 427 2.69 -21.66 -4.03
CA GLN A 427 1.36 -22.28 -3.94
C GLN A 427 1.18 -23.46 -4.89
N VAL A 428 1.92 -23.51 -6.01
CA VAL A 428 1.89 -24.63 -6.98
C VAL A 428 2.77 -25.79 -6.50
N THR A 429 2.51 -26.22 -5.27
CA THR A 429 3.08 -27.39 -4.57
C THR A 429 1.91 -28.26 -4.09
N GLU A 430 2.17 -29.51 -3.72
CA GLU A 430 1.12 -30.43 -3.26
C GLU A 430 0.38 -29.87 -2.03
N ASP A 431 1.14 -29.43 -1.01
CA ASP A 431 0.63 -28.68 0.14
C ASP A 431 -0.14 -27.41 -0.25
N GLY A 432 0.45 -26.55 -1.09
CA GLY A 432 -0.11 -25.24 -1.42
C GLY A 432 -1.43 -25.32 -2.19
N VAL A 433 -1.57 -26.33 -3.04
CA VAL A 433 -2.82 -26.64 -3.74
C VAL A 433 -3.84 -27.24 -2.77
N ALA A 434 -3.44 -28.19 -1.91
CA ALA A 434 -4.32 -28.76 -0.88
C ALA A 434 -4.81 -27.73 0.16
N GLY A 435 -4.04 -26.67 0.41
CA GLY A 435 -4.46 -25.51 1.19
C GLY A 435 -5.46 -24.62 0.47
N ALA A 436 -5.21 -24.29 -0.80
CA ALA A 436 -6.12 -23.49 -1.63
C ALA A 436 -7.54 -24.07 -1.69
N PHE A 437 -7.65 -25.39 -1.89
CA PHE A 437 -8.93 -26.12 -1.92
C PHE A 437 -9.72 -26.14 -0.59
N LYS A 438 -9.19 -25.60 0.51
CA LYS A 438 -9.81 -25.65 1.84
C LYS A 438 -10.08 -24.30 2.50
N ALA A 439 -9.55 -23.19 1.95
CA ALA A 439 -9.47 -21.92 2.67
C ALA A 439 -10.34 -20.78 2.12
N LEU A 440 -10.75 -20.83 0.84
CA LEU A 440 -11.34 -19.68 0.15
C LEU A 440 -12.88 -19.56 0.27
N ALA A 441 -13.57 -20.56 0.82
CA ALA A 441 -15.03 -20.71 0.75
C ALA A 441 -15.88 -19.80 1.67
N SER A 442 -15.33 -18.72 2.25
CA SER A 442 -16.11 -17.82 3.14
C SER A 442 -15.56 -16.40 3.32
N ASP A 443 -14.24 -16.24 3.48
CA ASP A 443 -13.65 -14.97 3.95
C ASP A 443 -13.39 -13.92 2.86
N VAL A 444 -13.67 -14.23 1.58
CA VAL A 444 -13.24 -13.48 0.37
C VAL A 444 -13.44 -11.97 0.47
N PHE A 445 -14.56 -11.51 1.04
CA PHE A 445 -14.95 -10.10 1.05
C PHE A 445 -15.21 -9.53 2.47
N PHE A 446 -14.62 -10.13 3.52
CA PHE A 446 -14.73 -9.63 4.91
C PHE A 446 -13.69 -8.55 5.28
N GLY A 447 -12.79 -8.18 4.37
CA GLY A 447 -11.86 -7.05 4.46
C GLY A 447 -11.90 -6.17 3.20
N THR A 448 -10.97 -5.24 3.03
CA THR A 448 -10.78 -4.52 1.74
C THR A 448 -9.89 -5.36 0.82
N PRO A 449 -10.43 -5.99 -0.24
CA PRO A 449 -9.70 -6.95 -1.07
C PRO A 449 -8.39 -6.43 -1.65
N GLY A 450 -7.30 -7.18 -1.44
CA GLY A 450 -6.00 -6.87 -2.01
C GLY A 450 -5.93 -7.27 -3.49
N ILE A 451 -5.73 -8.56 -3.77
CA ILE A 451 -5.58 -9.07 -5.13
C ILE A 451 -6.57 -10.21 -5.38
N VAL A 452 -7.61 -9.93 -6.16
CA VAL A 452 -8.73 -10.86 -6.40
C VAL A 452 -8.58 -11.56 -7.77
N PRO A 453 -8.54 -12.90 -7.84
CA PRO A 453 -8.63 -13.63 -9.10
C PRO A 453 -10.07 -13.56 -9.64
N ALA A 454 -10.26 -13.07 -10.88
CA ALA A 454 -11.60 -12.86 -11.42
C ALA A 454 -11.75 -13.19 -12.90
N CYS A 455 -13.00 -13.46 -13.30
CA CYS A 455 -13.41 -13.45 -14.71
C CYS A 455 -13.42 -12.00 -15.23
N CYS A 456 -12.93 -11.76 -16.45
CA CYS A 456 -12.91 -10.41 -17.04
C CYS A 456 -14.29 -9.75 -17.18
N GLN A 457 -15.36 -10.54 -17.28
CA GLN A 457 -16.75 -10.06 -17.37
C GLN A 457 -17.25 -9.47 -16.05
N SER A 458 -16.69 -9.90 -14.91
CA SER A 458 -16.99 -9.38 -13.58
C SER A 458 -16.31 -8.05 -13.28
N VAL A 459 -15.33 -7.60 -14.07
CA VAL A 459 -14.47 -6.46 -13.71
C VAL A 459 -15.00 -5.14 -14.30
N ARG A 460 -15.21 -4.14 -13.45
CA ARG A 460 -15.65 -2.78 -13.83
C ARG A 460 -14.80 -1.71 -13.14
N MET A 461 -15.02 -0.44 -13.50
CA MET A 461 -14.59 0.74 -12.74
C MET A 461 -15.82 1.38 -12.07
N ASN A 462 -15.62 2.02 -10.91
CA ASN A 462 -16.59 2.98 -10.38
C ASN A 462 -16.27 4.41 -10.85
N GLU A 463 -17.12 5.36 -10.45
CA GLU A 463 -16.97 6.80 -10.76
C GLU A 463 -15.75 7.47 -10.11
N HIS A 464 -15.08 6.81 -9.17
CA HIS A 464 -13.88 7.31 -8.49
C HIS A 464 -12.56 6.81 -9.09
N ASP A 465 -12.60 6.16 -10.26
CA ASP A 465 -11.44 5.49 -10.88
C ASP A 465 -10.86 4.33 -10.03
N GLN A 466 -11.70 3.68 -9.20
CA GLN A 466 -11.36 2.45 -8.48
C GLN A 466 -11.87 1.20 -9.21
N LEU A 467 -11.09 0.13 -9.13
CA LEU A 467 -11.39 -1.16 -9.76
C LEU A 467 -12.41 -1.95 -8.92
N GLN A 468 -13.38 -2.57 -9.57
CA GLN A 468 -14.44 -3.36 -8.92
C GLN A 468 -14.59 -4.76 -9.53
N VAL A 469 -14.96 -5.72 -8.68
CA VAL A 469 -15.40 -7.06 -9.06
C VAL A 469 -16.90 -7.19 -8.71
N HIS A 470 -17.69 -7.59 -9.71
CA HIS A 470 -19.15 -7.73 -9.65
C HIS A 470 -19.50 -9.23 -9.66
N VAL A 471 -20.21 -9.69 -8.64
CA VAL A 471 -20.48 -11.11 -8.33
C VAL A 471 -21.95 -11.27 -7.93
N ALA A 472 -22.77 -11.78 -8.85
CA ALA A 472 -24.24 -11.74 -8.71
C ALA A 472 -24.70 -10.31 -8.34
N ASP A 473 -25.40 -10.15 -7.22
CA ASP A 473 -25.87 -8.85 -6.71
C ASP A 473 -24.82 -8.11 -5.84
N LYS A 474 -23.66 -8.72 -5.58
CA LYS A 474 -22.56 -8.15 -4.78
C LYS A 474 -21.60 -7.33 -5.66
N VAL A 475 -21.11 -6.20 -5.14
CA VAL A 475 -20.08 -5.36 -5.78
C VAL A 475 -18.98 -5.05 -4.76
N HIS A 476 -17.73 -5.34 -5.12
CA HIS A 476 -16.57 -5.17 -4.25
C HIS A 476 -15.48 -4.34 -4.94
N THR A 477 -15.02 -3.28 -4.30
CA THR A 477 -13.85 -2.49 -4.72
C THR A 477 -12.55 -3.19 -4.28
N VAL A 478 -11.51 -3.21 -5.11
CA VAL A 478 -10.28 -4.02 -4.90
C VAL A 478 -9.00 -3.23 -5.25
N ASP A 479 -7.83 -3.55 -4.64
CA ASP A 479 -6.57 -2.90 -5.04
C ASP A 479 -6.19 -3.29 -6.50
N SER A 480 -6.29 -4.58 -6.82
CA SER A 480 -5.96 -5.15 -8.14
C SER A 480 -6.78 -6.40 -8.45
N VAL A 481 -6.97 -6.71 -9.74
CA VAL A 481 -7.48 -8.00 -10.21
C VAL A 481 -6.34 -8.84 -10.79
N HIS A 482 -6.26 -10.11 -10.39
CA HIS A 482 -5.45 -11.13 -11.05
C HIS A 482 -6.24 -11.75 -12.20
N LEU A 483 -5.76 -11.55 -13.43
CA LEU A 483 -6.26 -12.21 -14.63
C LEU A 483 -5.27 -13.28 -15.10
N PHE A 484 -5.80 -14.42 -15.55
CA PHE A 484 -5.03 -15.45 -16.23
C PHE A 484 -5.59 -15.69 -17.64
N CYS A 485 -4.73 -15.59 -18.65
CA CYS A 485 -5.16 -15.40 -20.04
C CYS A 485 -4.25 -16.16 -21.02
N GLN A 486 -4.81 -16.55 -22.17
CA GLN A 486 -4.01 -17.04 -23.31
C GLN A 486 -3.87 -15.95 -24.38
N VAL A 487 -2.66 -15.75 -24.89
CA VAL A 487 -2.34 -14.76 -25.93
C VAL A 487 -2.82 -15.26 -27.29
N LEU A 488 -3.79 -14.55 -27.91
CA LEU A 488 -4.44 -14.97 -29.16
C LEU A 488 -3.67 -14.54 -30.40
N GLN A 489 -3.02 -13.37 -30.35
CA GLN A 489 -2.26 -12.77 -31.45
C GLN A 489 -0.97 -12.17 -30.89
N LYS A 490 0.01 -11.85 -31.75
CA LYS A 490 1.18 -11.07 -31.32
C LYS A 490 0.73 -9.68 -30.80
N PRO A 491 1.39 -9.13 -29.78
CA PRO A 491 1.13 -7.75 -29.33
C PRO A 491 1.23 -6.75 -30.49
N GLN A 492 0.27 -5.83 -30.56
CA GLN A 492 0.17 -4.79 -31.59
C GLN A 492 0.69 -3.47 -31.00
N VAL A 493 1.63 -2.82 -31.70
CA VAL A 493 2.29 -1.60 -31.21
C VAL A 493 1.75 -0.37 -31.94
N LYS A 494 1.26 0.59 -31.15
CA LYS A 494 0.69 1.87 -31.58
C LYS A 494 1.60 2.98 -31.08
N VAL A 495 2.40 3.56 -31.99
CA VAL A 495 3.25 4.72 -31.68
C VAL A 495 2.35 5.94 -31.50
N MET A 496 2.52 6.67 -30.41
CA MET A 496 1.70 7.84 -30.13
C MET A 496 2.00 8.98 -31.10
N GLN A 497 0.96 9.68 -31.56
CA GLN A 497 1.10 10.91 -32.32
C GLN A 497 1.69 11.99 -31.40
N ASP A 498 2.67 12.72 -31.92
CA ASP A 498 3.38 13.86 -31.31
C ASP A 498 4.05 13.65 -29.93
N MET A 499 3.89 12.48 -29.29
CA MET A 499 4.57 12.05 -28.06
C MET A 499 5.58 10.92 -28.30
N ASP A 500 6.61 10.82 -27.46
CA ASP A 500 7.64 9.77 -27.49
C ASP A 500 7.22 8.43 -26.80
N GLY A 501 5.96 8.32 -26.39
CA GLY A 501 5.35 7.11 -25.87
C GLY A 501 4.89 6.11 -26.94
N ILE A 502 4.73 4.85 -26.50
CA ILE A 502 4.07 3.79 -27.26
C ILE A 502 2.98 3.13 -26.41
N GLU A 503 1.92 2.71 -27.07
CA GLU A 503 0.82 1.91 -26.54
C GLU A 503 0.89 0.52 -27.17
N ILE A 504 0.70 -0.54 -26.38
CA ILE A 504 0.76 -1.92 -26.86
C ILE A 504 -0.51 -2.63 -26.43
N GLU A 505 -1.22 -3.16 -27.42
CA GLU A 505 -2.42 -3.96 -27.23
C GLU A 505 -2.08 -5.44 -27.41
N MET A 506 -2.33 -6.28 -26.40
CA MET A 506 -2.16 -7.73 -26.48
C MET A 506 -3.54 -8.41 -26.48
N PRO A 507 -4.04 -8.90 -27.63
CA PRO A 507 -5.31 -9.62 -27.71
C PRO A 507 -5.21 -10.99 -27.05
N CYS A 508 -6.09 -11.24 -26.08
CA CYS A 508 -6.10 -12.45 -25.26
C CYS A 508 -7.48 -13.07 -25.13
N ALA A 509 -7.55 -14.35 -24.78
CA ALA A 509 -8.75 -15.02 -24.28
C ALA A 509 -8.67 -15.14 -22.75
N CYS A 510 -9.76 -14.83 -22.06
CA CYS A 510 -9.88 -15.08 -20.62
C CYS A 510 -9.99 -16.58 -20.34
N SER A 511 -9.20 -17.10 -19.39
CA SER A 511 -9.18 -18.52 -19.01
C SER A 511 -10.51 -19.06 -18.46
N ILE A 512 -11.39 -18.19 -17.95
CA ILE A 512 -12.65 -18.58 -17.28
C ILE A 512 -13.81 -18.69 -18.28
N CYS A 513 -14.03 -17.66 -19.09
CA CYS A 513 -15.20 -17.54 -19.97
C CYS A 513 -14.87 -17.65 -21.48
N GLY A 514 -13.59 -17.74 -21.85
CA GLY A 514 -13.15 -17.75 -23.26
C GLY A 514 -13.34 -16.42 -24.00
N ALA A 515 -13.90 -15.39 -23.35
CA ALA A 515 -14.16 -14.10 -23.97
C ALA A 515 -12.85 -13.43 -24.44
N HIS A 516 -12.93 -12.77 -25.59
CA HIS A 516 -11.84 -11.96 -26.12
C HIS A 516 -11.69 -10.70 -25.27
N ILE A 517 -10.46 -10.40 -24.88
CA ILE A 517 -10.10 -9.24 -24.07
C ILE A 517 -8.84 -8.58 -24.61
N LYS A 518 -8.69 -7.29 -24.31
CA LYS A 518 -7.52 -6.50 -24.66
C LYS A 518 -6.74 -6.20 -23.39
N LEU A 519 -5.55 -6.76 -23.25
CA LEU A 519 -4.58 -6.32 -22.24
C LEU A 519 -3.75 -5.18 -22.84
N VAL A 520 -3.47 -4.13 -22.07
CA VAL A 520 -2.80 -2.93 -22.57
C VAL A 520 -1.64 -2.52 -21.65
N ALA A 521 -0.54 -2.09 -22.25
CA ALA A 521 0.55 -1.38 -21.59
C ALA A 521 0.85 -0.09 -22.36
N ALA A 522 1.10 1.02 -21.67
CA ALA A 522 1.41 2.31 -22.28
C ALA A 522 2.51 3.04 -21.51
N GLY A 523 3.58 3.43 -22.20
CA GLY A 523 4.82 3.90 -21.58
C GLY A 523 5.84 4.38 -22.60
N VAL A 524 7.02 4.77 -22.12
CA VAL A 524 8.21 4.91 -22.99
C VAL A 524 8.69 3.52 -23.44
N PRO A 525 9.29 3.34 -24.64
CA PRO A 525 9.58 2.01 -25.19
C PRO A 525 10.31 1.05 -24.25
N THR A 526 11.27 1.54 -23.45
CA THR A 526 12.04 0.73 -22.48
C THR A 526 11.21 0.16 -21.33
N SER A 527 10.11 0.82 -20.94
CA SER A 527 9.26 0.39 -19.81
C SER A 527 8.25 -0.71 -20.21
N VAL A 528 7.96 -0.85 -21.50
CA VAL A 528 6.92 -1.76 -22.01
C VAL A 528 7.42 -2.75 -23.07
N GLN A 529 8.71 -2.73 -23.42
CA GLN A 529 9.35 -3.64 -24.39
C GLN A 529 9.09 -5.13 -24.11
N GLU A 530 9.06 -5.56 -22.85
CA GLU A 530 8.83 -6.97 -22.51
C GLU A 530 7.41 -7.41 -22.90
N PHE A 531 6.44 -6.51 -22.81
CA PHE A 531 5.06 -6.74 -23.23
C PHE A 531 4.91 -6.84 -24.76
N MET A 532 5.86 -6.29 -25.54
CA MET A 532 5.95 -6.52 -27.00
C MET A 532 6.49 -7.91 -27.36
N MET A 533 7.31 -8.50 -26.48
CA MET A 533 8.07 -9.73 -26.75
C MET A 533 7.25 -11.01 -26.52
N VAL A 534 6.10 -10.92 -25.86
CA VAL A 534 5.23 -12.05 -25.51
C VAL A 534 4.74 -12.79 -26.76
N GLN A 535 4.86 -14.12 -26.74
CA GLN A 535 4.56 -14.93 -27.92
C GLN A 535 3.09 -15.37 -27.99
N GLN A 536 2.60 -15.55 -29.22
CA GLN A 536 1.26 -16.09 -29.48
C GLN A 536 1.10 -17.49 -28.87
N LYS A 537 -0.12 -17.84 -28.43
CA LYS A 537 -0.52 -19.09 -27.75
C LYS A 537 0.06 -19.29 -26.34
N LYS A 538 1.00 -18.45 -25.89
CA LYS A 538 1.51 -18.47 -24.50
C LYS A 538 0.43 -18.06 -23.51
N TRP A 539 0.66 -18.41 -22.25
CA TRP A 539 -0.23 -18.09 -21.13
C TRP A 539 0.44 -17.06 -20.23
N VAL A 540 -0.33 -16.06 -19.82
CA VAL A 540 0.15 -14.95 -18.99
C VAL A 540 -0.65 -14.84 -17.70
N ASN A 541 0.06 -14.77 -16.58
CA ASN A 541 -0.44 -14.27 -15.31
C ASN A 541 -0.30 -12.74 -15.31
N VAL A 542 -1.36 -12.02 -14.94
CA VAL A 542 -1.44 -10.57 -15.12
C VAL A 542 -2.10 -9.92 -13.92
N LEU A 543 -1.49 -8.88 -13.36
CA LEU A 543 -2.09 -8.01 -12.36
C LEU A 543 -2.54 -6.72 -13.03
N CYS A 544 -3.86 -6.49 -13.02
CA CYS A 544 -4.49 -5.31 -13.60
C CYS A 544 -4.99 -4.40 -12.47
N GLN A 545 -4.64 -3.11 -12.53
CA GLN A 545 -5.08 -2.11 -11.54
C GLN A 545 -6.16 -1.16 -12.06
N ARG A 546 -6.42 -1.18 -13.37
CA ARG A 546 -7.44 -0.34 -14.01
C ARG A 546 -8.03 -1.03 -15.24
N ARG A 547 -9.30 -0.72 -15.54
CA ARG A 547 -9.93 -1.00 -16.83
C ARG A 547 -10.21 0.33 -17.52
N TRP A 548 -9.75 0.49 -18.75
CA TRP A 548 -9.95 1.70 -19.55
C TRP A 548 -11.39 1.79 -20.11
N PRO A 549 -11.85 2.99 -20.51
CA PRO A 549 -13.22 3.19 -21.02
C PRO A 549 -13.54 2.41 -22.30
N ASP A 550 -12.52 2.06 -23.10
CA ASP A 550 -12.63 1.19 -24.28
C ASP A 550 -12.77 -0.31 -23.94
N GLY A 551 -12.79 -0.64 -22.64
CA GLY A 551 -12.89 -2.00 -22.11
C GLY A 551 -11.55 -2.71 -21.94
N GLY A 552 -10.43 -2.11 -22.35
CA GLY A 552 -9.07 -2.67 -22.18
C GLY A 552 -8.62 -2.72 -20.73
N PHE A 553 -7.74 -3.64 -20.39
CA PHE A 553 -7.19 -3.82 -19.04
C PHE A 553 -5.76 -3.30 -18.97
N LEU A 554 -5.52 -2.27 -18.16
CA LEU A 554 -4.18 -1.73 -17.96
C LEU A 554 -3.37 -2.68 -17.08
N VAL A 555 -2.30 -3.22 -17.65
CA VAL A 555 -1.37 -4.14 -17.01
C VAL A 555 -0.43 -3.36 -16.09
N ALA A 556 -0.48 -3.67 -14.79
CA ALA A 556 0.47 -3.14 -13.81
C ALA A 556 1.74 -4.00 -13.74
N GLN A 557 1.59 -5.33 -13.77
CA GLN A 557 2.65 -6.33 -13.79
C GLN A 557 2.15 -7.60 -14.53
N PHE A 558 3.05 -8.36 -15.16
CA PHE A 558 2.69 -9.63 -15.81
C PHE A 558 3.85 -10.65 -15.78
N LYS A 559 3.55 -11.91 -16.10
CA LYS A 559 4.55 -12.96 -16.31
C LYS A 559 4.05 -13.99 -17.33
N GLU A 560 4.90 -14.34 -18.30
CA GLU A 560 4.67 -15.49 -19.17
C GLU A 560 4.97 -16.79 -18.41
N GLU A 561 4.04 -17.74 -18.43
CA GLU A 561 4.26 -19.08 -17.86
C GLU A 561 4.86 -20.00 -18.93
N THR A 562 6.12 -20.40 -18.70
CA THR A 562 6.96 -21.16 -19.64
C THR A 562 7.11 -22.64 -19.29
N ASN A 563 6.43 -23.11 -18.22
CA ASN A 563 6.50 -24.48 -17.73
C ASN A 563 5.14 -25.17 -17.89
N ASP A 564 5.04 -26.09 -18.85
CA ASP A 564 3.77 -26.74 -19.23
C ASP A 564 3.17 -27.61 -18.10
N THR A 565 4.02 -28.24 -17.27
CA THR A 565 3.56 -29.03 -16.11
C THR A 565 2.89 -28.14 -15.06
N LYS A 566 3.52 -26.99 -14.75
CA LYS A 566 2.97 -25.95 -13.85
C LYS A 566 1.70 -25.32 -14.44
N LEU A 567 1.67 -25.13 -15.77
CA LEU A 567 0.58 -24.49 -16.51
C LEU A 567 -0.76 -25.22 -16.33
N GLU A 568 -0.79 -26.55 -16.43
CA GLU A 568 -2.05 -27.31 -16.24
C GLU A 568 -2.56 -27.30 -14.79
N MET A 569 -1.66 -27.19 -13.81
CA MET A 569 -2.06 -26.96 -12.41
C MET A 569 -2.60 -25.53 -12.22
N LEU A 570 -1.92 -24.52 -12.78
CA LEU A 570 -2.35 -23.11 -12.73
C LEU A 570 -3.74 -22.90 -13.34
N LYS A 571 -4.06 -23.51 -14.49
CA LYS A 571 -5.40 -23.45 -15.10
C LYS A 571 -6.50 -23.94 -14.16
N LYS A 572 -6.27 -25.10 -13.53
CA LYS A 572 -7.23 -25.73 -12.61
C LYS A 572 -7.37 -24.92 -11.32
N LEU A 573 -6.25 -24.47 -10.75
CA LEU A 573 -6.20 -23.66 -9.55
C LEU A 573 -6.89 -22.30 -9.76
N PHE A 574 -6.51 -21.54 -10.79
CA PHE A 574 -7.10 -20.22 -11.07
C PHE A 574 -8.61 -20.32 -11.34
N LYS A 575 -9.06 -21.37 -12.03
CA LYS A 575 -10.50 -21.61 -12.22
C LYS A 575 -11.22 -21.86 -10.89
N PHE A 576 -10.68 -22.73 -10.03
CA PHE A 576 -11.24 -22.98 -8.70
C PHE A 576 -11.25 -21.72 -7.83
N GLU A 577 -10.16 -20.96 -7.80
CA GLU A 577 -10.05 -19.70 -7.07
C GLU A 577 -11.08 -18.67 -7.55
N CYS A 578 -11.29 -18.54 -8.87
CA CYS A 578 -12.35 -17.70 -9.41
C CYS A 578 -13.75 -18.19 -9.01
N GLN A 579 -13.99 -19.51 -8.94
CA GLN A 579 -15.28 -20.05 -8.49
C GLN A 579 -15.54 -19.73 -7.02
N GLN A 580 -14.54 -19.86 -6.15
CA GLN A 580 -14.65 -19.49 -4.72
C GLN A 580 -14.83 -17.98 -4.48
N VAL A 581 -14.43 -17.14 -5.45
CA VAL A 581 -14.72 -15.69 -5.46
C VAL A 581 -16.12 -15.38 -6.01
N LEU A 582 -16.75 -16.33 -6.72
CA LEU A 582 -18.06 -16.19 -7.37
C LEU A 582 -19.22 -16.82 -6.56
N GLU A 583 -18.92 -17.44 -5.41
CA GLU A 583 -19.87 -18.06 -4.46
C GLU A 583 -20.20 -17.08 -3.30
#